data_AF-A0ABD1NMW5-F1
#
_entry.id   AF-A0ABD1NMW5-F1
#
_cell.length_a   1.000
_cell.length_b   1.000
_cell.length_c   1.000
_cell.angle_alpha   90.00
_cell.angle_beta   90.00
_cell.angle_gamma   90.00
#
_symmetry.space_group_name_H-M   'P 1'
#
loop_
_entity.id
_entity.type
_entity.pdbx_description
1 polymer ?
#
loop_
_entity_poly.entity_id
_entity_poly.type
_entity_poly.pdbx_seq_one_letter_code
_entity_poly.pdbx_strand_id
1 'polypeptide(L)'
;MERALGFVGRMEEYGLRASVQTYNVLIWYFCDVGEIERGLEVFEKIGGGECLPNLDTYNVLICAMFVRKKSKDLVVAGKLLMEMVDRGFTPTKFTFNSVLNGLVLTENQEFAKEILRKQSECSREETGGEDAHFICTDEQAIGVVDGVGGWADVGVDSGLFSRELISNSVRAIQEEPKGSFNPTRVLEKAHLNTKAKGSSTACIVALTDKVLHAINLGDSGFILVRDGCTIFQSPVQPHDFNFTYQLESGNGADLPSSGEVFSIPVASGDVIVAGTDGLFDNLYNSEIIAVVVHEISDGVEPQIGICHRQEEISSQLLNNCCDRD
;
A
#
# COMPACT_ATOMS: atom_id res chain seq x y z
N MET A 1 -3.89 13.31 -43.81
CA MET A 1 -4.18 12.14 -42.94
C MET A 1 -5.23 11.19 -43.50
N GLU A 2 -6.29 11.68 -44.16
CA GLU A 2 -7.29 10.81 -44.81
C GLU A 2 -6.71 9.71 -45.71
N ARG A 3 -5.61 10.03 -46.43
CA ARG A 3 -4.89 9.04 -47.24
C ARG A 3 -4.22 7.94 -46.41
N ALA A 4 -3.78 8.24 -45.18
CA ALA A 4 -3.18 7.27 -44.28
C ALA A 4 -4.24 6.33 -43.68
N LEU A 5 -5.39 6.87 -43.27
CA LEU A 5 -6.56 6.06 -42.87
C LEU A 5 -7.03 5.15 -44.01
N GLY A 6 -7.12 5.69 -45.23
CA GLY A 6 -7.45 4.90 -46.42
C GLY A 6 -6.36 3.88 -46.81
N PHE A 7 -5.11 4.07 -46.37
CA PHE A 7 -4.06 3.06 -46.54
C PHE A 7 -4.24 1.92 -45.53
N VAL A 8 -4.55 2.23 -44.27
CA VAL A 8 -4.86 1.23 -43.23
C VAL A 8 -6.08 0.38 -43.62
N GLY A 9 -7.17 1.00 -44.09
CA GLY A 9 -8.34 0.24 -44.57
C GLY A 9 -8.01 -0.68 -45.76
N ARG A 10 -7.17 -0.22 -46.70
CA ARG A 10 -6.71 -1.09 -47.81
C ARG A 10 -5.80 -2.22 -47.34
N MET A 11 -4.97 -2.01 -46.32
CA MET A 11 -4.15 -3.10 -45.75
C MET A 11 -5.06 -4.25 -45.31
N GLU A 12 -6.16 -3.94 -44.61
CA GLU A 12 -7.14 -4.93 -44.17
C GLU A 12 -7.83 -5.65 -45.34
N GLU A 13 -8.19 -4.91 -46.40
CA GLU A 13 -8.76 -5.49 -47.64
C GLU A 13 -7.80 -6.48 -48.33
N TYR A 14 -6.49 -6.24 -48.25
CA TYR A 14 -5.44 -7.15 -48.76
C TYR A 14 -5.05 -8.25 -47.75
N GLY A 15 -5.76 -8.38 -46.63
CA GLY A 15 -5.46 -9.35 -45.57
C GLY A 15 -4.18 -9.04 -44.77
N LEU A 16 -3.66 -7.80 -44.88
CA LEU A 16 -2.51 -7.31 -44.13
C LEU A 16 -3.01 -6.65 -42.83
N ARG A 17 -2.42 -7.01 -41.70
CA ARG A 17 -2.78 -6.46 -40.40
C ARG A 17 -1.94 -5.22 -40.09
N ALA A 18 -2.60 -4.10 -39.79
CA ALA A 18 -1.92 -2.92 -39.26
C ALA A 18 -1.37 -3.22 -37.85
N SER A 19 -0.19 -2.68 -37.55
CA SER A 19 0.44 -2.84 -36.24
C SER A 19 0.05 -1.72 -35.28
N VAL A 20 0.28 -1.92 -33.98
CA VAL A 20 0.08 -0.89 -32.95
C VAL A 20 0.85 0.40 -33.29
N GLN A 21 2.04 0.29 -33.90
CA GLN A 21 2.82 1.46 -34.33
C GLN A 21 2.12 2.24 -35.44
N THR A 22 1.45 1.55 -36.37
CA THR A 22 0.69 2.22 -37.44
C THR A 22 -0.44 3.04 -36.83
N TYR A 23 -1.17 2.45 -35.88
CA TYR A 23 -2.24 3.16 -35.19
C TYR A 23 -1.75 4.28 -34.26
N ASN A 24 -0.64 4.09 -33.55
CA ASN A 24 -0.05 5.11 -32.69
C ASN A 24 0.35 6.37 -33.48
N VAL A 25 0.86 6.22 -34.71
CA VAL A 25 1.12 7.35 -35.61
C VAL A 25 -0.18 8.10 -35.95
N LEU A 26 -1.27 7.37 -36.19
CA LEU A 26 -2.56 7.99 -36.46
C LEU A 26 -3.11 8.76 -35.26
N ILE A 27 -3.10 8.12 -34.09
CA ILE A 27 -3.55 8.70 -32.82
C ILE A 27 -2.73 9.95 -32.49
N TRP A 28 -1.41 9.85 -32.54
CA TRP A 28 -0.50 10.97 -32.27
C TRP A 28 -0.82 12.17 -33.15
N TYR A 29 -0.95 11.97 -34.46
CA TYR A 29 -1.27 13.05 -35.38
C TYR A 29 -2.62 13.70 -35.06
N PHE A 30 -3.69 12.91 -34.83
CA PHE A 30 -5.00 13.48 -34.54
C PHE A 30 -5.00 14.27 -33.23
N CYS A 31 -4.30 13.77 -32.21
CA CYS A 31 -4.09 14.50 -30.96
C CYS A 31 -3.28 15.79 -31.17
N ASP A 32 -2.22 15.76 -31.96
CA ASP A 32 -1.33 16.91 -32.24
C ASP A 32 -2.07 18.05 -32.96
N VAL A 33 -2.93 17.72 -33.93
CA VAL A 33 -3.75 18.72 -34.63
C VAL A 33 -5.02 19.13 -33.87
N GLY A 34 -5.24 18.59 -32.66
CA GLY A 34 -6.36 18.92 -31.78
C GLY A 34 -7.68 18.16 -32.07
N GLU A 35 -7.69 17.26 -33.05
CA GLU A 35 -8.81 16.38 -33.39
C GLU A 35 -8.85 15.13 -32.48
N ILE A 36 -8.83 15.33 -31.16
CA ILE A 36 -8.72 14.25 -30.16
C ILE A 36 -9.84 13.21 -30.30
N GLU A 37 -11.07 13.64 -30.61
CA GLU A 37 -12.20 12.74 -30.81
C GLU A 37 -11.90 11.68 -31.89
N ARG A 38 -11.24 12.07 -32.98
CA ARG A 38 -10.80 11.11 -34.02
C ARG A 38 -9.65 10.24 -33.55
N GLY A 39 -8.77 10.76 -32.69
CA GLY A 39 -7.75 9.96 -32.02
C GLY A 39 -8.37 8.85 -31.17
N LEU A 40 -9.44 9.16 -30.42
CA LEU A 40 -10.20 8.18 -29.63
C LEU A 40 -10.93 7.17 -30.53
N GLU A 41 -11.52 7.58 -31.65
CA GLU A 41 -12.12 6.64 -32.62
C GLU A 41 -11.09 5.64 -33.15
N VAL A 42 -9.85 6.08 -33.39
CA VAL A 42 -8.77 5.18 -33.79
C VAL A 42 -8.36 4.26 -32.64
N PHE A 43 -8.30 4.77 -31.40
CA PHE A 43 -8.02 3.97 -30.21
C PHE A 43 -9.05 2.86 -29.98
N GLU A 44 -10.35 3.16 -30.10
CA GLU A 44 -11.42 2.17 -29.98
C GLU A 44 -11.30 1.05 -31.03
N LYS A 45 -10.87 1.38 -32.25
CA LYS A 45 -10.60 0.37 -33.30
C LYS A 45 -9.46 -0.57 -32.96
N ILE A 46 -8.43 -0.09 -32.25
CA ILE A 46 -7.38 -0.96 -31.72
C ILE A 46 -8.01 -1.89 -30.68
N GLY A 47 -8.69 -1.34 -29.68
CA GLY A 47 -9.26 -2.12 -28.57
C GLY A 47 -10.26 -3.21 -28.98
N GLY A 48 -10.98 -3.02 -30.09
CA GLY A 48 -11.92 -4.00 -30.64
C GLY A 48 -11.33 -5.00 -31.65
N GLY A 49 -10.04 -4.87 -32.00
CA GLY A 49 -9.34 -5.73 -32.95
C GLY A 49 -8.42 -6.76 -32.29
N GLU A 50 -7.62 -7.46 -33.08
CA GLU A 50 -6.58 -8.39 -32.58
C GLU A 50 -5.28 -7.66 -32.16
N CYS A 51 -5.24 -6.32 -32.30
CA CYS A 51 -4.11 -5.49 -31.90
C CYS A 51 -4.46 -4.81 -30.57
N LEU A 52 -3.54 -4.76 -29.61
CA LEU A 52 -3.80 -4.12 -28.30
C LEU A 52 -3.06 -2.79 -28.20
N PRO A 53 -3.65 -1.78 -27.53
CA PRO A 53 -2.94 -0.54 -27.22
C PRO A 53 -1.73 -0.84 -26.32
N ASN A 54 -0.68 -0.04 -26.48
CA ASN A 54 0.53 -0.13 -25.67
C ASN A 54 0.73 1.14 -24.82
N LEU A 55 1.81 1.17 -24.03
CA LEU A 55 2.18 2.30 -23.19
C LEU A 55 2.19 3.64 -23.95
N ASP A 56 2.75 3.67 -25.16
CA ASP A 56 2.80 4.88 -25.99
C ASP A 56 1.40 5.35 -26.40
N THR A 57 0.49 4.42 -26.71
CA THR A 57 -0.90 4.73 -27.05
C THR A 57 -1.59 5.51 -25.94
N TYR A 58 -1.51 5.00 -24.69
CA TYR A 58 -2.13 5.64 -23.52
C TYR A 58 -1.49 6.99 -23.22
N ASN A 59 -0.16 7.06 -23.21
CA ASN A 59 0.57 8.29 -22.90
C ASN A 59 0.18 9.44 -23.85
N VAL A 60 0.07 9.15 -25.16
CA VAL A 60 -0.33 10.15 -26.15
C VAL A 60 -1.73 10.68 -25.88
N LEU A 61 -2.70 9.81 -25.63
CA LEU A 61 -4.10 10.21 -25.39
C LEU A 61 -4.24 10.98 -24.07
N ILE A 62 -3.66 10.47 -22.98
CA ILE A 62 -3.69 11.12 -21.67
C ILE A 62 -3.09 12.52 -21.76
N CYS A 63 -1.89 12.66 -22.35
CA CYS A 63 -1.27 13.97 -22.55
C CYS A 63 -2.15 14.93 -23.35
N ALA A 64 -2.81 14.45 -24.42
CA ALA A 64 -3.66 15.28 -25.27
C ALA A 64 -4.89 15.83 -24.50
N MET A 65 -5.46 15.05 -23.57
CA MET A 65 -6.56 15.53 -22.71
C MET A 65 -6.15 16.73 -21.84
N PHE A 66 -4.91 16.74 -21.35
CA PHE A 66 -4.38 17.86 -20.55
C PHE A 66 -4.08 19.11 -21.36
N VAL A 67 -3.84 18.99 -22.67
CA VAL A 67 -3.64 20.16 -23.55
C VAL A 67 -4.93 20.96 -23.68
N ARG A 68 -6.08 20.28 -23.82
CA ARG A 68 -7.39 20.95 -23.95
C ARG A 68 -7.97 21.46 -22.64
N LYS A 69 -7.61 20.86 -21.51
CA LYS A 69 -8.05 21.23 -20.15
C LYS A 69 -9.58 21.34 -19.99
N LYS A 70 -10.37 20.62 -20.80
CA LYS A 70 -11.83 20.56 -20.60
C LYS A 70 -12.13 19.57 -19.48
N SER A 71 -13.12 19.88 -18.64
CA SER A 71 -13.50 19.01 -17.52
C SER A 71 -13.80 17.56 -17.97
N LYS A 72 -14.54 17.38 -19.08
CA LYS A 72 -14.82 16.06 -19.65
C LYS A 72 -13.56 15.30 -20.08
N ASP A 73 -12.59 16.00 -20.65
CA ASP A 73 -11.34 15.41 -21.14
C ASP A 73 -10.50 14.89 -19.96
N LEU A 74 -10.50 15.61 -18.82
CA LEU A 74 -9.78 15.20 -17.60
C LEU A 74 -10.37 13.93 -16.97
N VAL A 75 -11.70 13.76 -17.02
CA VAL A 75 -12.36 12.51 -16.61
C VAL A 75 -11.99 11.36 -17.55
N VAL A 76 -11.94 11.61 -18.87
CA VAL A 76 -11.50 10.60 -19.84
C VAL A 76 -10.03 10.21 -19.61
N ALA A 77 -9.16 11.16 -19.27
CA ALA A 77 -7.78 10.89 -18.90
C ALA A 77 -7.68 9.93 -17.70
N GLY A 78 -8.52 10.12 -16.68
CA GLY A 78 -8.60 9.19 -15.54
C GLY A 78 -9.04 7.78 -15.93
N LYS A 79 -10.02 7.65 -16.83
CA LYS A 79 -10.47 6.34 -17.32
C LYS A 79 -9.38 5.61 -18.12
N LEU A 80 -8.69 6.34 -18.99
CA LEU A 80 -7.55 5.81 -19.74
C LEU A 80 -6.40 5.38 -18.83
N LEU A 81 -6.15 6.14 -17.75
CA LEU A 81 -5.16 5.77 -16.74
C LEU A 81 -5.54 4.47 -16.03
N MET A 82 -6.79 4.32 -15.60
CA MET A 82 -7.27 3.08 -14.96
C MET A 82 -7.17 1.88 -15.91
N GLU A 83 -7.61 2.03 -17.18
CA GLU A 83 -7.50 0.97 -18.18
C GLU A 83 -6.03 0.58 -18.45
N MET A 84 -5.14 1.56 -18.50
CA MET A 84 -3.69 1.34 -18.63
C MET A 84 -3.17 0.49 -17.46
N VAL A 85 -3.56 0.80 -16.23
CA VAL A 85 -3.17 0.02 -15.05
C VAL A 85 -3.76 -1.39 -15.09
N ASP A 86 -5.05 -1.54 -15.38
CA ASP A 86 -5.73 -2.84 -15.40
C ASP A 86 -5.16 -3.79 -16.47
N ARG A 87 -4.52 -3.24 -17.51
CA ARG A 87 -3.76 -4.00 -18.52
C ARG A 87 -2.34 -4.36 -18.10
N GLY A 88 -1.93 -4.03 -16.88
CA GLY A 88 -0.62 -4.37 -16.29
C GLY A 88 0.51 -3.42 -16.68
N PHE A 89 0.20 -2.22 -17.18
CA PHE A 89 1.22 -1.19 -17.34
C PHE A 89 1.38 -0.40 -16.05
N THR A 90 2.61 -0.03 -15.67
CA THR A 90 2.84 0.90 -14.57
C THR A 90 2.94 2.35 -15.08
N PRO A 91 1.96 3.22 -14.78
CA PRO A 91 2.09 4.65 -15.04
C PRO A 91 3.12 5.28 -14.11
N THR A 92 3.79 6.34 -14.56
CA THR A 92 4.72 7.08 -13.70
C THR A 92 3.98 7.85 -12.61
N LYS A 93 4.64 8.13 -11.47
CA LYS A 93 4.12 9.04 -10.43
C LYS A 93 3.65 10.38 -11.02
N PHE A 94 4.36 10.90 -12.01
CA PHE A 94 3.98 12.13 -12.71
C PHE A 94 2.63 12.01 -13.44
N THR A 95 2.39 10.87 -14.11
CA THR A 95 1.12 10.60 -14.81
C THR A 95 -0.05 10.55 -13.82
N PHE A 96 0.10 9.80 -12.72
CA PHE A 96 -0.91 9.75 -11.65
C PHE A 96 -1.20 11.14 -11.08
N ASN A 97 -0.17 11.86 -10.65
CA ASN A 97 -0.32 13.18 -10.03
C ASN A 97 -0.98 14.19 -10.98
N SER A 98 -0.68 14.12 -12.28
CA SER A 98 -1.31 14.98 -13.29
C SER A 98 -2.82 14.72 -13.39
N VAL A 99 -3.23 13.46 -13.42
CA VAL A 99 -4.64 13.04 -13.46
C VAL A 99 -5.37 13.39 -12.17
N LEU A 100 -4.78 13.11 -11.01
CA LEU A 100 -5.36 13.48 -9.72
C LEU A 100 -5.60 14.98 -9.61
N ASN A 101 -4.61 15.80 -9.97
CA ASN A 101 -4.79 17.26 -10.00
C ASN A 101 -5.90 17.69 -10.96
N GLY A 102 -6.02 17.05 -12.13
CA GLY A 102 -7.11 17.31 -13.07
C GLY A 102 -8.50 16.95 -12.51
N LEU A 103 -8.62 15.83 -11.81
CA LEU A 103 -9.89 15.39 -11.22
C LEU A 103 -10.31 16.25 -10.03
N VAL A 104 -9.37 16.67 -9.19
CA VAL A 104 -9.63 17.60 -8.08
C VAL A 104 -10.15 18.95 -8.60
N LEU A 105 -9.54 19.48 -9.66
CA LEU A 105 -10.00 20.72 -10.30
C LEU A 105 -11.39 20.63 -10.94
N THR A 106 -11.89 19.41 -11.16
CA THR A 106 -13.18 19.16 -11.80
C THR A 106 -14.22 18.59 -10.83
N GLU A 107 -13.93 18.61 -9.53
CA GLU A 107 -14.81 18.11 -8.45
C GLU A 107 -15.17 16.61 -8.57
N ASN A 108 -14.36 15.82 -9.31
CA ASN A 108 -14.54 14.38 -9.43
C ASN A 108 -13.84 13.63 -8.27
N GLN A 109 -14.24 13.94 -7.04
CA GLN A 109 -13.55 13.47 -5.83
C GLN A 109 -13.57 11.94 -5.67
N GLU A 110 -14.70 11.29 -5.91
CA GLU A 110 -14.80 9.83 -5.79
C GLU A 110 -13.88 9.11 -6.77
N PHE A 111 -13.80 9.61 -8.01
CA PHE A 111 -12.90 9.02 -8.99
C PHE A 111 -11.43 9.30 -8.66
N ALA A 112 -11.12 10.47 -8.08
CA ALA A 112 -9.78 10.76 -7.59
C ALA A 112 -9.36 9.81 -6.46
N LYS A 113 -10.27 9.46 -5.54
CA LYS A 113 -10.02 8.46 -4.49
C LYS A 113 -9.75 7.08 -5.07
N GLU A 114 -10.52 6.66 -6.08
CA GLU A 114 -10.31 5.39 -6.77
C GLU A 114 -8.91 5.32 -7.40
N ILE A 115 -8.48 6.39 -8.08
CA ILE A 115 -7.14 6.46 -8.68
C ILE A 115 -6.04 6.48 -7.61
N LEU A 116 -6.24 7.16 -6.47
CA LEU A 116 -5.29 7.13 -5.34
C LEU A 116 -5.12 5.71 -4.81
N ARG A 117 -6.22 4.96 -4.62
CA ARG A 117 -6.17 3.56 -4.20
C ARG A 117 -5.37 2.73 -5.21
N LYS A 118 -5.67 2.86 -6.49
CA LYS A 118 -4.96 2.15 -7.57
C LYS A 118 -3.47 2.49 -7.63
N GLN A 119 -3.11 3.76 -7.41
CA GLN A 119 -1.70 4.20 -7.33
C GLN A 119 -0.96 3.52 -6.17
N SER A 120 -1.62 3.41 -5.00
CA SER A 120 -1.04 2.74 -3.83
C SER A 120 -0.81 1.25 -4.06
N GLU A 121 -1.75 0.57 -4.74
CA GLU A 121 -1.61 -0.84 -5.14
C GLU A 121 -0.43 -1.06 -6.07
N CYS A 122 -0.33 -0.29 -7.16
CA CYS A 122 0.81 -0.39 -8.09
C CYS A 122 2.15 -0.16 -7.37
N SER A 123 2.19 0.81 -6.46
CA SER A 123 3.42 1.11 -5.71
C SER A 123 3.81 -0.06 -4.81
N ARG A 124 2.84 -0.69 -4.11
CA ARG A 124 3.07 -1.86 -3.27
C ARG A 124 3.50 -3.09 -4.06
N GLU A 125 2.94 -3.32 -5.24
CA GLU A 125 3.32 -4.45 -6.11
C GLU A 125 4.77 -4.34 -6.60
N GLU A 126 5.25 -3.12 -6.87
CA GLU A 126 6.63 -2.91 -7.32
C GLU A 126 7.67 -3.01 -6.20
N THR A 127 7.38 -2.47 -5.01
CA THR A 127 8.34 -2.40 -3.90
C THR A 127 8.17 -3.49 -2.85
N GLY A 128 7.06 -4.23 -2.90
CA GLY A 128 6.63 -5.14 -1.84
C GLY A 128 6.00 -4.44 -0.62
N GLY A 129 5.70 -3.14 -0.73
CA GLY A 129 5.25 -2.32 0.39
C GLY A 129 6.40 -1.85 1.31
N GLU A 130 6.04 -0.97 2.24
CA GLU A 130 6.99 -0.32 3.15
C GLU A 130 6.94 -0.97 4.55
N ASP A 131 5.80 -1.53 4.93
CA ASP A 131 5.60 -2.31 6.14
C ASP A 131 6.33 -3.66 6.09
N ALA A 132 6.75 -4.15 7.25
CA ALA A 132 7.25 -5.51 7.41
C ALA A 132 6.82 -6.09 8.75
N HIS A 133 6.77 -7.42 8.85
CA HIS A 133 6.43 -8.11 10.09
C HIS A 133 7.21 -9.41 10.25
N PHE A 134 7.27 -9.93 11.47
CA PHE A 134 7.70 -11.31 11.74
C PHE A 134 6.79 -11.99 12.74
N ILE A 135 6.80 -13.31 12.69
CA ILE A 135 6.26 -14.19 13.73
C ILE A 135 7.33 -15.23 14.06
N CYS A 136 7.75 -15.25 15.32
CA CYS A 136 8.80 -16.09 15.87
C CYS A 136 8.16 -17.04 16.89
N THR A 137 7.86 -18.26 16.44
CA THR A 137 7.01 -19.19 17.19
C THR A 137 7.71 -19.79 18.40
N ASP A 138 9.00 -20.10 18.26
CA ASP A 138 9.79 -20.78 19.29
C ASP A 138 10.03 -19.85 20.49
N GLU A 139 10.19 -18.55 20.24
CA GLU A 139 10.36 -17.50 21.24
C GLU A 139 9.05 -16.77 21.59
N GLN A 140 7.92 -17.19 21.00
CA GLN A 140 6.60 -16.58 21.19
C GLN A 140 6.60 -15.05 21.01
N ALA A 141 7.21 -14.58 19.93
CA ALA A 141 7.34 -13.17 19.61
C ALA A 141 6.75 -12.82 18.25
N ILE A 142 6.18 -11.62 18.16
CA ILE A 142 5.73 -11.00 16.91
C ILE A 142 6.28 -9.58 16.83
N GLY A 143 6.38 -9.04 15.63
CA GLY A 143 6.72 -7.64 15.46
C GLY A 143 6.19 -7.10 14.15
N VAL A 144 5.87 -5.82 14.16
CA VAL A 144 5.45 -5.02 13.00
C VAL A 144 6.28 -3.75 12.97
N VAL A 145 6.65 -3.33 11.78
CA VAL A 145 7.38 -2.09 11.53
C VAL A 145 6.77 -1.42 10.32
N ASP A 146 6.76 -0.09 10.31
CA ASP A 146 6.28 0.70 9.19
C ASP A 146 7.41 1.56 8.63
N GLY A 147 7.83 1.27 7.40
CA GLY A 147 8.86 2.04 6.72
C GLY A 147 8.33 3.39 6.24
N VAL A 148 9.01 4.48 6.58
CA VAL A 148 8.49 5.83 6.27
C VAL A 148 8.58 6.16 4.78
N GLY A 149 7.45 6.24 4.10
CA GLY A 149 7.40 6.43 2.63
C GLY A 149 7.99 7.72 2.08
N GLY A 150 8.22 8.74 2.92
CA GLY A 150 8.90 9.98 2.51
C GLY A 150 10.30 9.76 1.91
N TRP A 151 10.96 8.63 2.23
CA TRP A 151 12.24 8.25 1.64
C TRP A 151 12.18 8.00 0.12
N ALA A 152 11.01 7.66 -0.41
CA ALA A 152 10.82 7.45 -1.84
C ALA A 152 11.06 8.74 -2.66
N ASP A 153 10.88 9.92 -2.06
CA ASP A 153 11.09 11.21 -2.73
C ASP A 153 12.57 11.52 -2.98
N VAL A 154 13.47 10.88 -2.21
CA VAL A 154 14.93 10.95 -2.40
C VAL A 154 15.50 9.69 -3.05
N GLY A 155 14.64 8.83 -3.59
CA GLY A 155 15.03 7.61 -4.31
C GLY A 155 15.52 6.48 -3.40
N VAL A 156 15.06 6.46 -2.14
CA VAL A 156 15.35 5.38 -1.19
C VAL A 156 14.10 4.53 -0.98
N ASP A 157 14.23 3.22 -1.09
CA ASP A 157 13.17 2.25 -0.81
C ASP A 157 13.07 2.04 0.72
N SER A 158 12.08 2.67 1.34
CA SER A 158 11.77 2.58 2.78
C SER A 158 11.46 1.14 3.22
N GLY A 159 10.93 0.31 2.32
CA GLY A 159 10.68 -1.11 2.58
C GLY A 159 11.97 -1.92 2.83
N LEU A 160 13.12 -1.48 2.31
CA LEU A 160 14.38 -2.18 2.59
C LEU A 160 14.82 -2.02 4.05
N PHE A 161 14.64 -0.82 4.62
CA PHE A 161 14.96 -0.56 6.02
C PHE A 161 14.10 -1.40 6.95
N SER A 162 12.78 -1.39 6.73
CA SER A 162 11.82 -2.13 7.55
C SER A 162 12.06 -3.65 7.49
N ARG A 163 12.24 -4.22 6.29
CA ARG A 163 12.54 -5.65 6.11
C ARG A 163 13.87 -6.06 6.75
N GLU A 164 14.91 -5.24 6.64
CA GLU A 164 16.21 -5.52 7.28
C GLU A 164 16.11 -5.40 8.81
N LEU A 165 15.39 -4.39 9.33
CA LEU A 165 15.16 -4.22 10.75
C LEU A 165 14.42 -5.43 11.35
N ILE A 166 13.40 -5.93 10.66
CA ILE A 166 12.67 -7.15 11.06
C ILE A 166 13.59 -8.37 11.08
N SER A 167 14.37 -8.59 10.03
CA SER A 167 15.32 -9.71 9.96
C SER A 167 16.33 -9.67 11.11
N ASN A 168 16.87 -8.48 11.41
CA ASN A 168 17.79 -8.28 12.53
C ASN A 168 17.09 -8.40 13.89
N SER A 169 15.79 -8.06 13.99
CA SER A 169 14.98 -8.25 15.20
C SER A 169 14.81 -9.73 15.52
N VAL A 170 14.48 -10.55 14.53
CA VAL A 170 14.37 -12.01 14.70
C VAL A 170 15.70 -12.60 15.18
N ARG A 171 16.82 -12.20 14.57
CA ARG A 171 18.16 -12.63 15.01
C ARG A 171 18.47 -12.19 16.43
N ALA A 172 18.15 -10.94 16.78
CA ALA A 172 18.37 -10.43 18.12
C ALA A 172 17.55 -11.21 19.16
N ILE A 173 16.30 -11.56 18.85
CA ILE A 173 15.42 -12.39 19.69
C ILE A 173 16.00 -13.79 19.91
N GLN A 174 16.44 -14.45 18.86
CA GLN A 174 17.02 -15.81 18.93
C GLN A 174 18.33 -15.86 19.73
N GLU A 175 19.04 -14.74 19.81
CA GLU A 175 20.27 -14.60 20.59
C GLU A 175 20.02 -14.24 22.06
N GLU A 176 18.77 -13.91 22.44
CA GLU A 176 18.41 -13.66 23.83
C GLU A 176 18.47 -14.95 24.66
N PRO A 177 18.88 -14.88 25.94
CA PRO A 177 18.76 -16.02 26.83
C PRO A 177 17.30 -16.45 26.98
N LYS A 178 17.03 -17.76 26.86
CA LYS A 178 15.68 -18.32 27.01
C LYS A 178 15.01 -17.85 28.30
N GLY A 179 13.80 -17.30 28.18
CA GLY A 179 13.02 -16.78 29.32
C GLY A 179 13.48 -15.41 29.85
N SER A 180 14.37 -14.71 29.14
CA SER A 180 14.91 -13.40 29.56
C SER A 180 14.85 -12.39 28.41
N PHE A 181 13.70 -12.33 27.74
CA PHE A 181 13.47 -11.39 26.64
C PHE A 181 13.53 -9.95 27.16
N ASN A 182 14.41 -9.13 26.58
CA ASN A 182 14.48 -7.70 26.85
C ASN A 182 14.14 -6.90 25.58
N PRO A 183 12.95 -6.27 25.52
CA PRO A 183 12.48 -5.53 24.35
C PRO A 183 13.46 -4.46 23.85
N THR A 184 14.01 -3.66 24.77
CA THR A 184 14.94 -2.57 24.45
C THR A 184 16.23 -3.11 23.82
N ARG A 185 16.83 -4.14 24.42
CA ARG A 185 18.07 -4.75 23.92
C ARG A 185 17.87 -5.36 22.53
N VAL A 186 16.71 -5.99 22.30
CA VAL A 186 16.34 -6.54 21.00
C VAL A 186 16.28 -5.42 19.95
N LEU A 187 15.55 -4.33 20.23
CA LEU A 187 15.41 -3.22 19.30
C LEU A 187 16.74 -2.50 19.06
N GLU A 188 17.54 -2.26 20.11
CA GLU A 188 18.89 -1.68 20.01
C GLU A 188 19.78 -2.50 19.09
N LYS A 189 19.80 -3.83 19.29
CA LYS A 189 20.63 -4.74 18.48
C LYS A 189 20.12 -4.84 17.06
N ALA A 190 18.81 -4.86 16.85
CA ALA A 190 18.21 -4.89 15.52
C ALA A 190 18.57 -3.62 14.74
N HIS A 191 18.38 -2.45 15.37
CA HIS A 191 18.69 -1.16 14.79
C HIS A 191 20.19 -1.02 14.47
N LEU A 192 21.07 -1.36 15.43
CA LEU A 192 22.53 -1.28 15.23
C LEU A 192 23.01 -2.10 14.02
N ASN A 193 22.37 -3.24 13.75
CA ASN A 193 22.73 -4.13 12.65
C ASN A 193 22.06 -3.77 11.31
N THR A 194 21.09 -2.87 11.31
CA THR A 194 20.37 -2.44 10.09
C THR A 194 21.21 -1.41 9.33
N LYS A 195 21.51 -1.68 8.05
CA LYS A 195 22.39 -0.84 7.21
C LYS A 195 21.70 -0.22 6.02
N ALA A 196 20.54 -0.74 5.62
CA ALA A 196 19.68 -0.11 4.63
C ALA A 196 19.44 1.35 4.99
N LYS A 197 19.30 2.19 3.96
CA LYS A 197 18.90 3.57 4.14
C LYS A 197 17.39 3.62 4.31
N GLY A 198 16.94 4.49 5.19
CA GLY A 198 15.53 4.67 5.49
C GLY A 198 15.30 4.93 6.96
N SER A 199 14.02 4.95 7.31
CA SER A 199 13.53 4.95 8.67
C SER A 199 12.28 4.09 8.80
N SER A 200 11.98 3.69 10.02
CA SER A 200 10.71 3.03 10.34
C SER A 200 10.29 3.25 11.77
N THR A 201 9.00 3.09 12.01
CA THR A 201 8.46 2.79 13.35
C THR A 201 8.79 1.35 13.73
N ALA A 202 8.58 0.97 14.99
CA ALA A 202 8.76 -0.41 15.41
C ALA A 202 7.90 -0.79 16.62
N CYS A 203 7.17 -1.88 16.49
CA CYS A 203 6.47 -2.54 17.58
C CYS A 203 6.93 -4.00 17.66
N ILE A 204 7.50 -4.40 18.80
CA ILE A 204 7.91 -5.79 19.06
C ILE A 204 7.25 -6.27 20.34
N VAL A 205 6.64 -7.45 20.29
CA VAL A 205 5.87 -8.04 21.37
C VAL A 205 6.31 -9.49 21.56
N ALA A 206 6.64 -9.90 22.78
CA ALA A 206 6.97 -11.29 23.10
C ALA A 206 6.33 -11.74 24.42
N LEU A 207 5.98 -13.02 24.49
CA LEU A 207 5.38 -13.64 25.67
C LEU A 207 6.44 -14.45 26.44
N THR A 208 6.58 -14.20 27.73
CA THR A 208 7.43 -15.00 28.63
C THR A 208 6.71 -15.21 29.96
N ASP A 209 6.53 -16.47 30.38
CA ASP A 209 5.94 -16.83 31.68
C ASP A 209 4.63 -16.09 32.03
N LYS A 210 3.72 -15.96 31.05
CA LYS A 210 2.43 -15.22 31.16
C LYS A 210 2.56 -13.71 31.35
N VAL A 211 3.71 -13.15 31.02
CA VAL A 211 3.93 -11.71 30.95
C VAL A 211 4.24 -11.35 29.50
N LEU A 212 3.47 -10.39 28.98
CA LEU A 212 3.72 -9.80 27.69
C LEU A 212 4.76 -8.69 27.84
N HIS A 213 5.90 -8.85 27.19
CA HIS A 213 6.96 -7.87 27.12
C HIS A 213 6.92 -7.22 25.74
N ALA A 214 6.82 -5.90 25.69
CA ALA A 214 6.75 -5.19 24.42
C ALA A 214 7.61 -3.93 24.43
N ILE A 215 7.99 -3.49 23.24
CA ILE A 215 8.50 -2.15 22.97
C ILE A 215 7.75 -1.57 21.79
N ASN A 216 7.29 -0.32 21.91
CA ASN A 216 6.68 0.44 20.84
C ASN A 216 7.43 1.74 20.62
N LEU A 217 7.80 2.04 19.37
CA LEU A 217 8.44 3.26 18.94
C LEU A 217 7.70 3.80 17.71
N GLY A 218 7.07 4.97 17.85
CA GLY A 218 6.22 5.57 16.82
C GLY A 218 4.72 5.29 17.02
N ASP A 219 3.99 5.14 15.92
CA ASP A 219 2.53 4.98 15.83
C ASP A 219 2.07 3.61 15.29
N SER A 220 3.00 2.70 15.01
CA SER A 220 2.71 1.27 15.12
C SER A 220 2.21 0.94 16.54
N GLY A 221 1.66 -0.25 16.75
CA GLY A 221 1.22 -0.63 18.09
C GLY A 221 0.59 -1.99 18.22
N PHE A 222 0.07 -2.24 19.42
CA PHE A 222 -0.67 -3.44 19.74
C PHE A 222 -1.84 -3.20 20.69
N ILE A 223 -2.84 -4.08 20.61
CA ILE A 223 -4.03 -4.13 21.45
C ILE A 223 -4.08 -5.50 22.13
N LEU A 224 -4.31 -5.51 23.44
CA LEU A 224 -4.64 -6.71 24.21
C LEU A 224 -6.15 -6.78 24.38
N VAL A 225 -6.75 -7.85 23.87
CA VAL A 225 -8.20 -8.12 23.94
C VAL A 225 -8.46 -9.31 24.86
N ARG A 226 -9.43 -9.18 25.77
CA ARG A 226 -9.91 -10.25 26.66
C ARG A 226 -11.42 -10.16 26.76
N ASP A 227 -12.10 -11.29 26.56
CA ASP A 227 -13.56 -11.39 26.68
C ASP A 227 -14.32 -10.31 25.89
N GLY A 228 -13.85 -10.01 24.67
CA GLY A 228 -14.45 -8.97 23.81
C GLY A 228 -14.23 -7.54 24.28
N CYS A 229 -13.26 -7.29 25.18
CA CYS A 229 -12.92 -5.96 25.67
C CYS A 229 -11.44 -5.63 25.39
N THR A 230 -11.14 -4.37 25.07
CA THR A 230 -9.76 -3.86 25.08
C THR A 230 -9.28 -3.74 26.53
N ILE A 231 -8.29 -4.54 26.89
CA ILE A 231 -7.62 -4.48 28.20
C ILE A 231 -6.48 -3.47 28.18
N PHE A 232 -5.77 -3.39 27.05
CA PHE A 232 -4.67 -2.47 26.85
C PHE A 232 -4.56 -2.12 25.37
N GLN A 233 -4.13 -0.89 25.10
CA GLN A 233 -3.68 -0.43 23.79
C GLN A 233 -2.41 0.37 23.99
N SER A 234 -1.37 0.06 23.22
CA SER A 234 -0.14 0.85 23.27
C SER A 234 -0.42 2.29 22.81
N PRO A 235 0.12 3.29 23.50
CA PRO A 235 0.04 4.67 23.02
C PRO A 235 0.88 4.86 21.76
N VAL A 236 0.47 5.85 20.95
CA VAL A 236 1.24 6.36 19.82
C VAL A 236 2.21 7.43 20.29
N GLN A 237 3.37 7.53 19.63
CA GLN A 237 4.43 8.49 19.94
C GLN A 237 4.62 9.50 18.80
N PRO A 238 3.89 10.63 18.80
CA PRO A 238 4.10 11.71 17.85
C PRO A 238 5.14 12.73 18.35
N HIS A 239 5.99 13.22 17.44
CA HIS A 239 6.71 14.49 17.62
C HIS A 239 5.82 15.68 17.24
N ASP A 240 5.03 15.53 16.16
CA ASP A 240 4.01 16.49 15.70
C ASP A 240 2.93 15.74 14.86
N PHE A 241 1.93 16.45 14.35
CA PHE A 241 0.91 15.88 13.47
C PHE A 241 1.55 15.21 12.24
N ASN A 242 1.31 13.90 12.09
CA ASN A 242 1.86 13.07 11.02
C ASN A 242 3.41 13.03 10.98
N PHE A 243 4.04 13.23 12.13
CA PHE A 243 5.49 13.13 12.30
C PHE A 243 5.78 12.38 13.59
N THR A 244 6.00 11.07 13.48
CA THR A 244 6.14 10.17 14.63
C THR A 244 7.58 9.82 14.93
N TYR A 245 7.78 9.28 16.13
CA TYR A 245 9.07 8.74 16.53
C TYR A 245 9.47 7.63 15.55
N GLN A 246 10.72 7.64 15.10
CA GLN A 246 11.20 6.69 14.10
C GLN A 246 12.69 6.41 14.25
N LEU A 247 13.06 5.15 14.02
CA LEU A 247 14.44 4.73 13.89
C LEU A 247 14.92 5.07 12.48
N GLU A 248 16.16 5.53 12.32
CA GLU A 248 16.72 5.89 11.00
C GLU A 248 18.18 5.46 10.88
N SER A 249 18.62 5.16 9.66
CA SER A 249 20.03 4.91 9.33
C SER A 249 21.00 6.09 9.55
N GLY A 250 20.50 7.29 9.87
CA GLY A 250 21.25 8.54 10.00
C GLY A 250 21.55 8.98 11.45
N ASN A 251 22.10 10.18 11.61
CA ASN A 251 22.47 10.75 12.92
C ASN A 251 21.37 11.64 13.56
N GLY A 252 20.23 11.81 12.89
CA GLY A 252 19.12 12.68 13.34
C GLY A 252 17.94 11.93 13.95
N ALA A 253 18.04 10.59 14.06
CA ALA A 253 16.94 9.70 14.44
C ALA A 253 16.66 9.66 15.94
N ASP A 254 15.48 9.15 16.29
CA ASP A 254 15.22 8.70 17.65
C ASP A 254 16.06 7.46 17.97
N LEU A 255 16.52 7.37 19.21
CA LEU A 255 17.23 6.19 19.68
C LEU A 255 16.23 5.08 20.00
N PRO A 256 16.61 3.79 19.84
CA PRO A 256 15.80 2.66 20.31
C PRO A 256 15.37 2.78 21.78
N SER A 257 16.19 3.41 22.62
CA SER A 257 15.89 3.69 24.03
C SER A 257 14.77 4.69 24.26
N SER A 258 14.29 5.38 23.22
CA SER A 258 13.13 6.28 23.26
C SER A 258 11.80 5.51 23.15
N GLY A 259 11.85 4.25 22.72
CA GLY A 259 10.66 3.41 22.63
C GLY A 259 10.07 3.11 24.01
N GLU A 260 8.75 3.11 24.09
CA GLU A 260 8.04 2.78 25.32
C GLU A 260 8.02 1.27 25.55
N VAL A 261 8.42 0.88 26.75
CA VAL A 261 8.56 -0.53 27.14
C VAL A 261 7.42 -0.94 28.07
N PHE A 262 6.79 -2.06 27.75
CA PHE A 262 5.65 -2.58 28.50
C PHE A 262 5.95 -3.97 29.08
N SER A 263 5.34 -4.25 30.22
CA SER A 263 5.32 -5.56 30.85
C SER A 263 3.92 -5.78 31.45
N ILE A 264 3.11 -6.57 30.75
CA ILE A 264 1.66 -6.69 31.00
C ILE A 264 1.33 -8.14 31.33
N PRO A 265 0.75 -8.44 32.51
CA PRO A 265 0.28 -9.78 32.84
C PRO A 265 -0.85 -10.21 31.90
N VAL A 266 -0.75 -11.41 31.33
CA VAL A 266 -1.76 -11.99 30.44
C VAL A 266 -2.38 -13.26 31.00
N ALA A 267 -3.59 -13.56 30.54
CA ALA A 267 -4.35 -14.75 30.86
C ALA A 267 -4.50 -15.65 29.63
N SER A 268 -4.78 -16.94 29.85
CA SER A 268 -5.17 -17.82 28.76
C SER A 268 -6.50 -17.34 28.17
N GLY A 269 -6.59 -17.27 26.84
CA GLY A 269 -7.72 -16.70 26.13
C GLY A 269 -7.53 -15.24 25.72
N ASP A 270 -6.48 -14.57 26.20
CA ASP A 270 -6.11 -13.24 25.69
C ASP A 270 -5.70 -13.32 24.22
N VAL A 271 -6.13 -12.31 23.45
CA VAL A 271 -5.74 -12.12 22.05
C VAL A 271 -4.93 -10.83 21.92
N ILE A 272 -3.87 -10.88 21.13
CA ILE A 272 -3.01 -9.75 20.86
C ILE A 272 -3.16 -9.40 19.39
N VAL A 273 -3.52 -8.15 19.10
CA VAL A 273 -3.58 -7.61 17.75
C VAL A 273 -2.45 -6.60 17.63
N ALA A 274 -1.49 -6.83 16.73
CA ALA A 274 -0.42 -5.89 16.42
C ALA A 274 -0.57 -5.39 14.98
N GLY A 275 -0.27 -4.12 14.74
CA GLY A 275 -0.42 -3.48 13.43
C GLY A 275 0.35 -2.16 13.31
N THR A 276 0.41 -1.65 12.08
CA THR A 276 0.92 -0.32 11.75
C THR A 276 -0.20 0.73 11.82
N ASP A 277 0.13 2.00 11.61
CA ASP A 277 -0.86 3.09 11.54
C ASP A 277 -1.92 2.82 10.44
N GLY A 278 -1.52 2.14 9.36
CA GLY A 278 -2.41 1.69 8.29
C GLY A 278 -3.58 0.82 8.76
N LEU A 279 -3.46 0.15 9.91
CA LEU A 279 -4.58 -0.52 10.58
C LEU A 279 -5.34 0.44 11.51
N PHE A 280 -4.63 1.11 12.42
CA PHE A 280 -5.23 1.82 13.55
C PHE A 280 -5.85 3.17 13.18
N ASP A 281 -5.43 3.79 12.09
CA ASP A 281 -6.04 5.02 11.55
C ASP A 281 -7.31 4.73 10.75
N ASN A 282 -7.49 3.49 10.28
CA ASN A 282 -8.58 3.11 9.38
C ASN A 282 -9.69 2.30 10.04
N LEU A 283 -9.47 1.74 11.23
CA LEU A 283 -10.47 0.95 11.95
C LEU A 283 -10.59 1.41 13.40
N TYR A 284 -11.83 1.55 13.88
CA TYR A 284 -12.09 1.77 15.29
C TYR A 284 -11.84 0.48 16.08
N ASN A 285 -11.44 0.61 17.36
CA ASN A 285 -11.25 -0.53 18.26
C ASN A 285 -12.49 -1.45 18.31
N SER A 286 -13.70 -0.91 18.24
CA SER A 286 -14.93 -1.70 18.22
C SER A 286 -15.02 -2.63 17.00
N GLU A 287 -14.52 -2.20 15.84
CA GLU A 287 -14.52 -2.99 14.61
C GLU A 287 -13.47 -4.09 14.68
N ILE A 288 -12.26 -3.76 15.16
CA ILE A 288 -11.19 -4.74 15.40
C ILE A 288 -11.67 -5.83 16.36
N ILE A 289 -12.28 -5.45 17.49
CA ILE A 289 -12.81 -6.38 18.49
C ILE A 289 -13.94 -7.23 17.90
N ALA A 290 -14.83 -6.66 17.09
CA ALA A 290 -15.91 -7.41 16.47
C ALA A 290 -15.37 -8.56 15.60
N VAL A 291 -14.30 -8.29 14.83
CA VAL A 291 -13.59 -9.32 14.05
C VAL A 291 -12.97 -10.36 14.98
N VAL A 292 -12.24 -9.95 16.03
CA VAL A 292 -11.63 -10.89 16.99
C VAL A 292 -12.67 -11.81 17.64
N VAL A 293 -13.80 -11.26 18.10
CA VAL A 293 -14.88 -12.03 18.73
C VAL A 293 -15.51 -13.01 17.73
N HIS A 294 -15.72 -12.57 16.49
CA HIS A 294 -16.25 -13.42 15.43
C HIS A 294 -15.32 -14.62 15.17
N GLU A 295 -14.02 -14.39 14.96
CA GLU A 295 -13.03 -15.44 14.70
C GLU A 295 -12.90 -16.44 15.86
N ILE A 296 -12.93 -15.97 17.11
CA ILE A 296 -12.92 -16.86 18.29
C ILE A 296 -14.20 -17.72 18.31
N SER A 297 -15.35 -17.14 17.95
CA SER A 297 -16.63 -17.86 17.95
C SER A 297 -16.74 -18.94 16.87
N ASP A 298 -16.05 -18.74 15.75
CA ASP A 298 -15.95 -19.70 14.65
C ASP A 298 -14.99 -20.86 14.92
N GLY A 299 -14.40 -20.90 16.13
CA GLY A 299 -13.52 -21.98 16.55
C GLY A 299 -12.16 -21.94 15.84
N VAL A 300 -11.76 -20.77 15.34
CA VAL A 300 -10.38 -20.54 14.93
C VAL A 300 -9.53 -20.62 16.18
N GLU A 301 -8.97 -21.81 16.44
CA GLU A 301 -7.83 -21.94 17.35
C GLU A 301 -6.75 -20.94 16.90
N PRO A 302 -5.92 -20.37 17.80
CA PRO A 302 -4.86 -19.44 17.43
C PRO A 302 -3.88 -20.11 16.46
N GLN A 303 -4.22 -20.06 15.18
CA GLN A 303 -3.36 -20.41 14.08
C GLN A 303 -2.52 -19.18 13.82
N ILE A 304 -1.20 -19.36 13.78
CA ILE A 304 -0.25 -18.37 13.29
C ILE A 304 -0.57 -18.16 11.80
N GLY A 305 -1.54 -17.29 11.54
CA GLY A 305 -2.14 -17.06 10.23
C GLY A 305 -1.94 -15.61 9.85
N ILE A 306 -1.14 -15.38 8.81
CA ILE A 306 -0.97 -14.08 8.20
C ILE A 306 -2.32 -13.62 7.66
N CYS A 307 -2.88 -12.54 8.20
CA CYS A 307 -4.03 -11.89 7.58
C CYS A 307 -3.55 -11.03 6.41
N HIS A 308 -3.44 -11.62 5.22
CA HIS A 308 -3.32 -10.87 3.96
C HIS A 308 -4.66 -10.29 3.48
N ARG A 309 -5.73 -10.33 4.29
CA ARG A 309 -7.11 -10.11 3.85
C ARG A 309 -7.67 -8.73 4.19
N GLN A 310 -6.95 -7.66 3.85
CA GLN A 310 -7.49 -6.30 3.97
C GLN A 310 -8.72 -6.08 3.05
N GLU A 311 -8.81 -6.81 1.94
CA GLU A 311 -9.92 -6.71 0.97
C GLU A 311 -11.18 -7.53 1.35
N GLU A 312 -11.03 -8.65 2.07
CA GLU A 312 -12.18 -9.49 2.47
C GLU A 312 -12.94 -8.91 3.68
N ILE A 313 -12.24 -8.23 4.60
CA ILE A 313 -12.87 -7.55 5.74
C ILE A 313 -13.72 -6.36 5.25
N SER A 314 -13.19 -5.59 4.28
CA SER A 314 -13.93 -4.47 3.68
C SER A 314 -15.19 -4.94 2.94
N SER A 315 -15.13 -6.07 2.23
CA SER A 315 -16.28 -6.61 1.50
C SER A 315 -17.31 -7.32 2.40
N GLN A 316 -16.89 -7.94 3.51
CA GLN A 316 -17.82 -8.47 4.53
C GLN A 316 -18.52 -7.36 5.32
N LEU A 317 -17.83 -6.26 5.64
CA LEU A 317 -18.43 -5.08 6.28
C LEU A 317 -19.39 -4.34 5.33
N LEU A 318 -19.06 -4.23 4.03
CA LEU A 318 -19.95 -3.63 3.03
C LEU A 318 -21.21 -4.46 2.77
N ASN A 319 -21.10 -5.80 2.71
CA ASN A 319 -22.27 -6.66 2.48
C ASN A 319 -23.27 -6.63 3.66
N ASN A 320 -22.80 -6.43 4.90
CA ASN A 320 -23.69 -6.34 6.07
C ASN A 320 -24.39 -4.98 6.24
N CYS A 321 -23.99 -3.95 5.47
CA CYS A 321 -24.66 -2.66 5.42
C CYS A 321 -25.80 -2.60 4.38
N CYS A 322 -25.84 -3.52 3.41
CA CYS A 322 -26.89 -3.58 2.39
C CYS A 322 -28.12 -4.42 2.80
N ASP A 323 -28.04 -5.21 3.88
CA ASP A 323 -29.13 -6.08 4.35
C ASP A 323 -29.92 -5.50 5.54
N ARG A 324 -29.84 -4.19 5.77
CA ARG A 324 -30.73 -3.47 6.69
C ARG A 324 -31.31 -2.22 6.04
N ASP A 325 -32.30 -2.44 5.18
CA ASP A 325 -33.47 -1.56 4.97
C ASP A 325 -34.69 -2.41 4.60
#